data_AF-V8N5U8-F1
#
_entry.id   AF-V8N5U8-F1
#
_cell.length_a   1.000
_cell.length_b   1.000
_cell.length_c   1.000
_cell.angle_alpha   90.00
_cell.angle_beta   90.00
_cell.angle_gamma   90.00
#
_symmetry.space_group_name_H-M   'P 1'
#
loop_
_entity.id
_entity.type
_entity.pdbx_description
1 polymer ?
#
loop_
_entity_poly.entity_id
_entity_poly.type
_entity_poly.pdbx_seq_one_letter_code
_entity_poly.pdbx_strand_id
1 'polypeptide(L)'
;MLREKFPEFCTSPSPPVEEMDNHMSDREDSCYDHAEAAFSDDEEDVNSKGKKREFRFHPIKEAAVDITPFLEQLDESLKDKILLLQKGSDTEAQCEAMQEIVDQVLEEDFDQEQLSVLASCLQELFKAHFRGEVLPEEITEE
;
A
#
# COMPACT_ATOMS: atom_id res chain seq x y z
N MET A 1 -10.57 7.02 38.98
CA MET A 1 -9.42 6.11 39.17
C MET A 1 -8.47 6.00 37.98
N LEU A 2 -8.69 6.65 36.82
CA LEU A 2 -7.65 6.73 35.78
C LEU A 2 -6.60 7.82 36.08
N ARG A 3 -7.07 8.98 36.57
CA ARG A 3 -6.25 10.14 36.97
C ARG A 3 -5.28 9.87 38.14
N GLU A 4 -5.60 8.88 38.99
CA GLU A 4 -4.74 8.44 40.09
C GLU A 4 -3.74 7.36 39.66
N LYS A 5 -4.03 6.62 38.59
CA LYS A 5 -3.19 5.53 38.11
C LYS A 5 -2.10 6.01 37.14
N PHE A 6 -2.30 7.17 36.52
CA PHE A 6 -1.40 7.70 35.49
C PHE A 6 -1.25 9.23 35.58
N PRO A 7 -0.50 9.74 36.58
CA PRO A 7 -0.22 11.18 36.68
C PRO A 7 0.59 11.72 35.46
N GLU A 8 1.32 10.84 34.77
CA GLU A 8 2.11 11.15 33.56
C GLU A 8 1.25 11.61 32.38
N PHE A 9 -0.01 11.15 32.27
CA PHE A 9 -0.94 11.58 31.22
C PHE A 9 -1.61 12.93 31.51
N CYS A 10 -1.37 13.52 32.69
CA CYS A 10 -1.93 14.80 33.10
C CYS A 10 -0.89 15.93 33.13
N THR A 11 0.36 15.68 32.73
CA THR A 11 1.35 16.75 32.53
C THR A 11 1.37 17.14 31.06
N SER A 12 0.77 18.29 30.76
CA SER A 12 0.88 18.90 29.43
C SER A 12 2.37 19.11 29.13
N PRO A 13 2.93 18.49 28.07
CA PRO A 13 4.28 18.82 27.66
C PRO A 13 4.26 20.28 27.21
N SER A 14 4.90 21.13 28.01
CA SER A 14 5.12 22.52 27.61
C SER A 14 6.06 22.48 26.41
N PRO A 15 5.70 23.08 25.26
CA PRO A 15 6.59 23.09 24.11
C PRO A 15 7.87 23.85 24.49
N PRO A 16 9.06 23.33 24.17
CA PRO A 16 10.27 24.15 24.20
C PRO A 16 10.09 25.27 23.18
N VAL A 17 10.06 26.51 23.67
CA VAL A 17 10.16 27.71 22.87
C VAL A 17 11.61 27.81 22.38
N GLU A 18 11.89 27.27 21.20
CA GLU A 18 13.11 27.64 20.46
C GLU A 18 12.74 28.73 19.45
N GLU A 19 13.03 29.97 19.85
CA GLU A 19 13.12 31.16 19.01
C GLU A 19 14.04 30.88 17.81
N MET A 20 13.45 30.67 16.63
CA MET A 20 14.21 30.73 15.39
C MET A 20 14.32 32.20 14.98
N ASP A 21 15.41 32.79 15.48
CA ASP A 21 15.95 34.10 15.17
C ASP A 21 15.87 34.41 13.66
N ASN A 22 15.08 35.44 13.36
CA ASN A 22 14.96 36.04 12.04
C ASN A 22 16.28 36.72 11.66
N HIS A 23 17.19 35.99 11.02
CA HIS A 23 18.26 36.64 10.31
C HIS A 23 17.74 37.16 8.96
N MET A 24 17.32 38.42 8.98
CA MET A 24 17.27 39.26 7.80
C MET A 24 18.58 39.12 7.01
N SER A 25 18.47 38.69 5.77
CA SER A 25 19.39 39.07 4.71
C SER A 25 18.53 39.52 3.54
N ASP A 26 18.14 40.78 3.69
CA ASP A 26 17.92 41.76 2.65
C ASP A 26 18.67 41.41 1.34
N ARG A 27 17.92 40.95 0.35
CA ARG A 27 18.28 41.10 -1.06
C ARG A 27 17.02 41.57 -1.79
N GLU A 28 16.86 42.88 -1.77
CA GLU A 28 16.23 43.62 -2.84
C GLU A 28 16.76 43.11 -4.20
N ASP A 29 15.87 42.55 -5.02
CA ASP A 29 15.87 42.81 -6.46
C ASP A 29 14.47 42.53 -7.01
N SER A 30 13.57 43.48 -6.70
CA SER A 30 12.30 43.65 -7.40
C SER A 30 12.60 44.28 -8.77
N CYS A 31 12.92 43.45 -9.75
CA CYS A 31 12.81 43.81 -11.17
C CYS A 31 11.96 42.75 -11.87
N TYR A 32 10.67 42.87 -11.62
CA TYR A 32 9.61 42.25 -12.41
C TYR A 32 9.71 42.80 -13.84
N ASP A 33 10.52 42.16 -14.70
CA ASP A 33 10.45 42.45 -16.13
C ASP A 33 9.27 41.67 -16.70
N HIS A 34 8.14 42.36 -16.76
CA HIS A 34 6.96 41.97 -17.52
C HIS A 34 7.25 42.14 -19.02
N ALA A 35 8.32 41.51 -19.51
CA ALA A 35 8.58 41.38 -20.94
C ALA A 35 7.64 40.30 -21.47
N GLU A 36 6.41 40.74 -21.74
CA GLU A 36 5.51 40.29 -22.80
C GLU A 36 6.07 39.08 -23.57
N ALA A 37 5.68 37.87 -23.15
CA ALA A 37 5.79 36.71 -24.01
C ALA A 37 4.78 36.91 -25.15
N ALA A 38 5.16 37.68 -26.16
CA ALA A 38 4.44 37.78 -27.41
C ALA A 38 4.39 36.38 -28.02
N PHE A 39 3.18 35.83 -28.16
CA PHE A 39 2.94 34.68 -29.01
C PHE A 39 3.46 35.05 -30.40
N SER A 40 4.43 34.29 -30.91
CA SER A 40 4.81 34.38 -32.31
C SER A 40 3.62 33.92 -33.14
N ASP A 41 2.83 34.88 -33.60
CA ASP A 41 1.83 34.72 -34.67
C ASP A 41 2.58 34.48 -35.98
N ASP A 42 3.18 33.29 -36.10
CA ASP A 42 3.73 32.78 -37.35
C ASP A 42 2.71 31.81 -37.92
N GLU A 43 1.82 32.37 -38.72
CA GLU A 43 0.88 31.66 -39.59
C GLU A 43 1.69 30.88 -40.64
N GLU A 44 2.17 29.69 -40.28
CA GLU A 44 2.54 28.67 -41.26
C GLU A 44 1.68 27.41 -41.05
N ASP A 45 0.78 27.22 -42.02
CA ASP A 45 -0.02 26.02 -42.25
C ASP A 45 0.90 24.79 -42.35
N VAL A 46 1.20 24.18 -41.21
CA VAL A 46 1.78 22.85 -41.15
C VAL A 46 0.74 21.90 -40.60
N ASN A 47 0.04 21.25 -41.54
CA ASN A 47 -0.60 19.96 -41.38
C ASN A 47 0.34 18.97 -40.66
N SER A 48 0.34 19.05 -39.34
CA SER A 48 0.90 18.06 -38.46
C SER A 48 -0.27 17.54 -37.67
N LYS A 49 -0.78 16.38 -38.10
CA LYS A 49 -1.68 15.52 -37.34
C LYS A 49 -1.03 15.22 -35.98
N GLY A 50 -1.14 16.16 -35.05
CA GLY A 50 -0.68 16.06 -33.69
C GLY A 50 -1.56 15.05 -32.97
N LYS A 51 -1.20 13.77 -33.07
CA LYS A 51 -1.66 12.74 -32.14
C LYS A 51 -1.23 13.21 -30.76
N LYS A 52 -2.13 13.89 -30.04
CA LYS A 52 -2.07 14.04 -28.59
C LYS A 52 -1.81 12.63 -28.06
N ARG A 53 -0.58 12.40 -27.60
CA ARG A 53 -0.18 11.13 -27.01
C ARG A 53 -1.03 11.02 -25.75
N GLU A 54 -2.15 10.31 -25.84
CA GLU A 54 -2.99 10.01 -24.68
C GLU A 54 -2.10 9.26 -23.70
N PHE A 55 -1.63 9.96 -22.67
CA PHE A 55 -1.11 9.33 -21.47
C PHE A 55 -2.33 8.78 -20.73
N ARG A 56 -2.87 7.67 -21.24
CA ARG A 56 -3.81 6.85 -20.49
C ARG A 56 -3.00 6.19 -19.40
N PHE A 57 -3.19 6.63 -18.16
CA PHE A 57 -2.76 5.88 -16.99
C PHE A 57 -3.45 4.53 -17.06
N HIS A 58 -2.67 3.50 -17.33
CA HIS A 58 -3.14 2.14 -17.14
C HIS A 58 -2.93 1.84 -15.66
N PRO A 59 -3.94 1.29 -14.96
CA PRO A 59 -3.72 0.76 -13.62
C PRO A 59 -2.47 -0.12 -13.65
N ILE A 60 -1.52 0.14 -12.76
CA ILE A 60 -0.36 -0.73 -12.60
C ILE A 60 -0.95 -2.05 -12.12
N LYS A 61 -0.94 -3.06 -13.00
CA LYS A 61 -1.33 -4.41 -12.62
C LYS A 61 -0.37 -4.79 -11.50
N GLU A 62 -0.91 -5.03 -10.30
CA GLU A 62 -0.11 -5.60 -9.22
C GLU A 62 0.58 -6.85 -9.78
N ALA A 63 1.91 -6.87 -9.68
CA ALA A 63 2.68 -7.99 -10.18
C ALA A 63 2.20 -9.23 -9.42
N ALA A 64 1.65 -10.21 -10.15
CA ALA A 64 1.22 -11.46 -9.56
C ALA A 64 2.39 -12.04 -8.76
N VAL A 65 2.15 -12.25 -7.47
CA VAL A 65 3.13 -12.82 -6.57
C VAL A 65 3.39 -14.26 -7.01
N ASP A 66 4.62 -14.55 -7.43
CA ASP A 66 5.02 -15.88 -7.84
C ASP A 66 5.32 -16.75 -6.61
N ILE A 67 4.30 -17.45 -6.14
CA ILE A 67 4.38 -18.40 -5.01
C ILE A 67 4.73 -19.83 -5.43
N THR A 68 4.92 -20.07 -6.74
CA THR A 68 5.25 -21.39 -7.31
C THR A 68 6.35 -22.16 -6.55
N PRO A 69 7.49 -21.56 -6.14
CA PRO A 69 8.53 -22.32 -5.44
C PRO A 69 8.08 -22.86 -4.08
N PHE A 70 7.13 -22.21 -3.40
CA PHE A 70 6.60 -22.68 -2.11
C PHE A 70 5.48 -23.69 -2.32
N LEU A 71 4.66 -23.52 -3.36
CA LEU A 71 3.58 -24.45 -3.69
C LEU A 71 4.07 -25.86 -4.05
N GLU A 72 5.22 -25.98 -4.71
CA GLU A 72 5.77 -27.30 -5.07
C GLU A 72 6.29 -28.11 -3.87
N GLN A 73 6.53 -27.45 -2.74
CA GLN A 73 6.98 -28.07 -1.50
C GLN A 73 5.82 -28.42 -0.56
N LEU A 74 4.64 -27.84 -0.81
CA LEU A 74 3.42 -28.16 -0.06
C LEU A 74 2.83 -29.49 -0.51
N ASP A 75 2.23 -30.19 0.45
CA ASP A 75 1.38 -31.33 0.13
C ASP A 75 0.22 -30.92 -0.78
N GLU A 76 -0.21 -31.82 -1.67
CA GLU A 76 -1.22 -31.52 -2.69
C GLU A 76 -2.54 -31.00 -2.08
N SER A 77 -2.91 -31.48 -0.88
CA SER A 77 -4.09 -31.01 -0.15
C SER A 77 -4.01 -29.54 0.28
N LEU A 78 -2.84 -29.09 0.77
CA LEU A 78 -2.61 -27.70 1.16
C LEU A 78 -2.46 -26.81 -0.07
N LYS A 79 -1.77 -27.31 -1.09
CA LYS A 79 -1.55 -26.62 -2.36
C LYS A 79 -2.87 -26.27 -3.05
N ASP A 80 -3.83 -27.18 -3.10
CA ASP A 80 -5.16 -26.91 -3.67
C ASP A 80 -5.89 -25.79 -2.90
N LYS A 81 -5.83 -25.79 -1.57
CA LYS A 81 -6.41 -24.74 -0.72
C LYS A 81 -5.73 -23.37 -0.93
N ILE A 82 -4.40 -23.35 -1.08
CA ILE A 82 -3.66 -22.11 -1.37
C ILE A 82 -3.98 -21.58 -2.78
N LEU A 83 -4.12 -22.47 -3.77
CA LEU A 83 -4.55 -22.07 -5.11
C LEU A 83 -5.98 -21.49 -5.10
N LEU A 84 -6.87 -22.06 -4.28
CA LEU A 84 -8.22 -21.53 -4.08
C LEU A 84 -8.17 -20.12 -3.46
N LEU A 85 -7.31 -19.89 -2.46
CA LEU A 85 -7.07 -18.57 -1.87
C LEU A 85 -6.54 -17.56 -2.90
N GLN A 86 -5.60 -17.97 -3.75
CA GLN A 86 -4.96 -17.10 -4.75
C GLN A 86 -5.93 -16.68 -5.86
N LYS A 87 -6.83 -17.58 -6.26
CA LYS A 87 -7.74 -17.37 -7.41
C LYS A 87 -8.98 -16.54 -7.05
N GLY A 88 -9.05 -16.03 -5.82
CA GLY A 88 -10.23 -15.49 -5.18
C GLY A 88 -10.94 -14.38 -5.95
N SER A 89 -12.04 -14.76 -6.60
CA SER A 89 -13.12 -13.85 -6.97
C SER A 89 -14.23 -13.80 -5.89
N ASP A 90 -14.21 -14.75 -4.95
CA ASP A 90 -15.26 -14.97 -3.96
C ASP A 90 -14.65 -14.98 -2.55
N THR A 91 -15.05 -14.03 -1.72
CA THR A 91 -14.50 -13.84 -0.37
C THR A 91 -14.96 -14.91 0.62
N GLU A 92 -16.16 -15.47 0.43
CA GLU A 92 -16.70 -16.53 1.29
C GLU A 92 -15.89 -17.82 1.12
N ALA A 93 -15.63 -18.23 -0.13
CA ALA A 93 -14.78 -19.37 -0.45
C ALA A 93 -13.34 -19.20 0.04
N GLN A 94 -12.80 -17.97 0.02
CA GLN A 94 -11.48 -17.68 0.60
C GLN A 94 -11.47 -17.87 2.13
N CYS A 95 -12.51 -17.41 2.82
CA CYS A 95 -12.65 -17.61 4.26
C CYS A 95 -12.78 -19.10 4.64
N GLU A 96 -13.57 -19.86 3.89
CA GLU A 96 -13.71 -21.31 4.09
C GLU A 96 -12.37 -22.03 3.89
N ALA A 97 -11.66 -21.75 2.80
CA ALA A 97 -10.34 -22.31 2.52
C ALA A 97 -9.32 -21.97 3.62
N MET A 98 -9.34 -20.73 4.11
CA MET A 98 -8.47 -20.30 5.20
C MET A 98 -8.79 -21.06 6.50
N GLN A 99 -10.08 -21.24 6.81
CA GLN A 99 -10.50 -21.96 8.00
C GLN A 99 -10.03 -23.42 7.93
N GLU A 100 -10.20 -24.10 6.79
CA GLU A 100 -9.74 -25.47 6.62
C GLU A 100 -8.21 -25.62 6.71
N ILE A 101 -7.44 -24.59 6.34
CA ILE A 101 -5.99 -24.57 6.53
C ILE A 101 -5.66 -24.46 8.03
N VAL A 102 -6.34 -23.56 8.75
CA VAL A 102 -6.13 -23.36 10.19
C VAL A 102 -6.46 -24.63 10.96
N ASP A 103 -7.59 -25.27 10.65
CA ASP A 103 -8.02 -26.50 11.33
C ASP A 103 -6.97 -27.62 11.17
N GLN A 104 -6.43 -27.78 9.95
CA GLN A 104 -5.41 -28.77 9.65
C GLN A 104 -4.08 -28.47 10.36
N VAL A 105 -3.68 -27.20 10.45
CA VAL A 105 -2.46 -26.77 11.16
C VAL A 105 -2.56 -26.98 12.68
N LEU A 106 -3.78 -26.94 13.24
CA LEU A 106 -4.01 -27.15 14.66
C LEU A 106 -4.03 -28.63 15.07
N GLU A 107 -3.95 -29.56 14.12
CA GLU A 107 -3.82 -30.99 14.41
C GLU A 107 -2.48 -31.29 15.10
N GLU A 108 -2.49 -32.15 16.13
CA GLU A 108 -1.30 -32.41 16.98
C GLU A 108 -0.16 -33.11 16.22
N ASP A 109 -0.48 -33.79 15.12
CA ASP A 109 0.47 -34.49 14.25
C ASP A 109 0.82 -33.73 12.96
N PHE A 110 0.44 -32.45 12.85
CA PHE A 110 0.77 -31.65 11.68
C PHE A 110 2.29 -31.50 11.50
N ASP A 111 2.75 -31.70 10.26
CA ASP A 111 4.17 -31.64 9.92
C ASP A 111 4.73 -30.21 10.05
N GLN A 112 5.72 -30.04 10.92
CA GLN A 112 6.37 -28.75 11.14
C GLN A 112 7.15 -28.26 9.92
N GLU A 113 7.63 -29.16 9.06
CA GLU A 113 8.28 -28.78 7.81
C GLU A 113 7.24 -28.16 6.86
N GLN A 114 6.08 -28.83 6.68
CA GLN A 114 4.93 -28.29 5.95
C GLN A 114 4.46 -26.96 6.54
N LEU A 115 4.43 -26.80 7.87
CA LEU A 115 4.04 -25.55 8.53
C LEU A 115 4.91 -24.36 8.10
N SER A 116 6.22 -24.57 8.03
CA SER A 116 7.18 -23.53 7.67
C SER A 116 7.03 -23.07 6.22
N VAL A 117 6.78 -24.02 5.31
CA VAL A 117 6.53 -23.76 3.89
C VAL A 117 5.19 -23.06 3.71
N LEU A 118 4.14 -23.54 4.38
CA LEU A 118 2.80 -22.96 4.35
C LEU A 118 2.81 -21.52 4.85
N ALA A 119 3.49 -21.25 5.96
CA ALA A 119 3.65 -19.90 6.50
C ALA A 119 4.34 -18.98 5.49
N SER A 120 5.41 -19.44 4.84
CA SER A 120 6.12 -18.67 3.81
C SER A 120 5.21 -18.39 2.60
N CYS A 121 4.41 -19.37 2.18
CA CYS A 121 3.48 -19.24 1.08
C CYS A 121 2.36 -18.23 1.38
N LEU A 122 1.75 -18.31 2.56
CA LEU A 122 0.70 -17.38 3.01
C LEU A 122 1.22 -15.95 3.19
N GLN A 123 2.44 -15.80 3.74
CA GLN A 123 3.08 -14.49 3.89
C GLN A 123 3.26 -13.79 2.55
N GLU A 124 3.74 -14.51 1.54
CA GLU A 124 3.99 -13.95 0.22
C GLU A 124 2.64 -13.66 -0.49
N LEU A 125 1.65 -14.56 -0.38
CA LEU A 125 0.31 -14.36 -0.95
C LEU A 125 -0.43 -13.14 -0.39
N PHE A 126 -0.37 -12.91 0.93
CA PHE A 126 -1.04 -11.78 1.58
C PHE A 126 -0.16 -10.54 1.76
N LYS A 127 1.08 -10.54 1.26
CA LYS A 127 2.04 -9.44 1.42
C LYS A 127 1.52 -8.09 0.97
N ALA A 128 0.73 -8.07 -0.11
CA ALA A 128 0.09 -6.85 -0.62
C ALA A 128 -1.05 -6.37 0.29
N HIS A 129 -1.84 -7.31 0.85
CA HIS A 129 -2.92 -6.99 1.78
C HIS A 129 -2.42 -6.31 3.06
N PHE A 130 -1.23 -6.67 3.54
CA PHE A 130 -0.61 -6.00 4.70
C PHE A 130 -0.02 -4.62 4.39
N ARG A 131 0.09 -4.23 3.12
CA ARG A 131 0.65 -2.94 2.68
C ARG A 131 -0.40 -1.93 2.21
N GLY A 132 -1.64 -2.36 2.02
CA GLY A 132 -2.76 -1.48 1.69
C GLY A 132 -3.19 -0.59 2.87
N GLU A 133 -3.97 0.45 2.59
CA GLU A 133 -4.63 1.21 3.64
C GLU A 133 -5.60 0.28 4.39
N VAL A 134 -5.27 -0.03 5.65
CA VAL A 134 -6.08 -0.90 6.52
C VAL A 134 -7.40 -0.23 6.91
N LEU A 135 -7.44 1.09 6.86
CA LEU A 135 -8.63 1.88 7.13
C LEU A 135 -9.39 2.15 5.83
N PRO A 136 -10.70 1.89 5.77
CA PRO A 136 -11.52 2.36 4.65
C PRO A 136 -11.47 3.90 4.59
N GLU A 137 -11.57 4.46 3.38
CA GLU A 137 -11.56 5.92 3.16
C GLU A 137 -12.65 6.65 3.98
N GLU A 138 -13.76 5.96 4.24
CA GLU A 138 -14.80 6.37 5.17
C GLU A 138 -15.04 5.28 6.22
N ILE A 139 -14.89 5.63 7.50
CA ILE A 139 -15.25 4.75 8.62
C ILE A 139 -16.76 4.87 8.83
N THR A 140 -17.53 3.99 8.19
CA THR A 140 -18.96 3.83 8.48
C THR A 140 -19.13 2.78 9.57
N GLU A 141 -19.81 3.14 10.65
CA GLU A 141 -20.18 2.21 11.73
C GLU A 141 -21.33 1.33 11.22
N GLU A 142 -21.04 0.08 10.84
CA GLU A 142 -22.04 -0.98 10.61
C GLU A 142 -22.24 -1.84 11.87
#